data_AF-A0A956TI82-F1
#
_entry.id   AF-A0A956TI82-F1
#
_cell.length_a   1.000
_cell.length_b   1.000
_cell.length_c   1.000
_cell.angle_alpha   90.00
_cell.angle_beta   90.00
_cell.angle_gamma   90.00
#
_symmetry.space_group_name_H-M   'P 1'
#
loop_
_entity.id
_entity.type
_entity.pdbx_description
1 polymer ?
#
loop_
_entity_poly.entity_id
_entity_poly.type
_entity_poly.pdbx_seq_one_letter_code
_entity_poly.pdbx_strand_id
1 'polypeptide(L)'
;MLLLKLFLIPMLIKVLIQTGKPKVCAALYGACLFTNGLIFDVAFTGEWGRVLVILVGATGLSLLFFWLLNELESTGWPYWLTLVVGSAALLVLF
;
A
#
# COMPACT_ATOMS: atom_id res chain seq x y z
N MET A 1 -10.94 2.53 7.94
CA MET A 1 -9.63 2.24 7.29
C MET A 1 -9.56 0.88 6.61
N LEU A 2 -9.99 -0.22 7.24
CA LEU A 2 -9.83 -1.57 6.68
C LEU A 2 -10.55 -1.75 5.33
N LEU A 3 -11.79 -1.24 5.23
CA LEU A 3 -12.58 -1.26 3.99
C LEU A 3 -11.88 -0.54 2.83
N LEU A 4 -11.29 0.64 3.08
CA LEU A 4 -10.53 1.38 2.05
C LEU A 4 -9.41 0.50 1.48
N LYS A 5 -8.62 -0.16 2.35
CA LYS A 5 -7.49 -1.01 1.95
C LYS A 5 -7.94 -2.26 1.20
N LEU A 6 -9.06 -2.85 1.62
CA LEU A 6 -9.69 -4.00 0.96
C LEU A 6 -10.02 -3.73 -0.52
N PHE A 7 -10.38 -2.50 -0.88
CA PHE A 7 -10.60 -2.11 -2.28
C PHE A 7 -9.32 -1.57 -2.95
N LEU A 8 -8.54 -0.79 -2.22
CA LEU A 8 -7.37 -0.08 -2.75
C LEU A 8 -6.25 -1.04 -3.16
N ILE A 9 -5.94 -2.06 -2.35
CA ILE A 9 -4.86 -3.03 -2.61
C ILE A 9 -5.12 -3.81 -3.92
N PRO A 10 -6.25 -4.50 -4.12
CA PRO A 10 -6.50 -5.22 -5.37
C PRO A 10 -6.60 -4.29 -6.59
N MET A 11 -7.12 -3.06 -6.41
CA MET A 11 -7.14 -2.07 -7.48
C MET A 11 -5.73 -1.67 -7.92
N LEU A 12 -4.81 -1.43 -6.97
CA LEU A 12 -3.42 -1.09 -7.26
C LEU A 12 -2.63 -2.27 -7.81
N ILE A 13 -2.91 -3.51 -7.38
CA ILE A 13 -2.33 -4.72 -7.99
C ILE A 13 -2.74 -4.81 -9.47
N LYS A 14 -4.02 -4.56 -9.79
CA LYS A 14 -4.47 -4.52 -11.19
C LYS A 14 -3.74 -3.44 -11.99
N VAL A 15 -3.58 -2.24 -11.42
CA VAL A 15 -2.81 -1.15 -12.05
C VAL A 15 -1.35 -1.54 -12.23
N LEU A 16 -0.74 -2.22 -11.26
CA LEU A 16 0.64 -2.67 -11.35
C LEU A 16 0.83 -3.64 -12.52
N ILE A 17 -0.03 -4.66 -12.62
CA ILE A 17 0.01 -5.66 -13.71
C ILE A 17 -0.15 -4.98 -15.08
N GLN A 18 -0.98 -3.93 -15.16
CA GLN A 18 -1.21 -3.22 -16.43
C GLN A 18 -0.11 -2.21 -16.80
N THR A 19 0.59 -1.65 -15.81
CA THR A 19 1.51 -0.53 -16.04
C THR A 19 2.99 -0.87 -15.83
N GLY A 20 3.30 -1.94 -15.09
CA GLY A 20 4.66 -2.29 -14.69
C GLY A 20 5.36 -1.20 -13.86
N LYS A 21 4.60 -0.31 -13.22
CA LYS A 21 5.13 0.88 -12.50
C LYS A 21 4.92 0.76 -10.99
N PRO A 22 5.80 0.01 -10.27
CA PRO A 22 5.65 -0.23 -8.83
C PRO A 22 5.73 1.05 -8.00
N LYS A 23 6.59 2.00 -8.40
CA LYS A 23 6.75 3.29 -7.71
C LYS A 23 5.46 4.13 -7.72
N VAL A 24 4.72 4.08 -8.83
CA VAL A 24 3.45 4.83 -8.97
C VAL A 24 2.38 4.19 -8.09
N CYS A 25 2.30 2.86 -8.05
CA CYS A 25 1.34 2.15 -7.21
C CYS A 25 1.58 2.43 -5.72
N ALA A 26 2.85 2.43 -5.29
CA ALA A 26 3.23 2.78 -3.92
C ALA A 26 2.90 4.24 -3.57
N ALA A 27 3.18 5.18 -4.48
CA ALA A 27 2.85 6.59 -4.27
C ALA A 27 1.33 6.80 -4.17
N LEU A 28 0.53 6.13 -5.01
CA LEU A 28 -0.93 6.17 -4.93
C LEU A 28 -1.45 5.56 -3.63
N TYR A 29 -0.89 4.44 -3.19
CA TYR A 29 -1.22 3.84 -1.90
C TYR A 29 -0.94 4.80 -0.73
N GLY A 30 0.27 5.35 -0.69
CA GLY A 30 0.70 6.33 0.30
C GLY A 30 -0.19 7.58 0.30
N ALA A 31 -0.51 8.12 -0.87
CA ALA A 31 -1.39 9.28 -1.02
C ALA A 31 -2.80 9.01 -0.48
N CYS A 32 -3.40 7.86 -0.80
CA CYS A 32 -4.73 7.51 -0.28
C CYS A 32 -4.73 7.36 1.24
N LEU A 33 -3.71 6.72 1.82
CA LEU A 33 -3.57 6.63 3.28
C LEU A 33 -3.32 7.99 3.93
N PHE A 34 -2.55 8.86 3.27
CA PHE A 34 -2.29 10.22 3.73
C PHE A 34 -3.58 11.03 3.78
N THR A 35 -4.34 11.07 2.68
CA THR A 35 -5.59 11.83 2.62
C THR A 35 -6.60 11.31 3.65
N ASN A 36 -6.65 9.99 3.85
CA ASN A 36 -7.48 9.41 4.90
C ASN A 36 -7.01 9.83 6.31
N GLY A 37 -5.70 9.78 6.59
CA GLY A 37 -5.13 10.23 7.87
C GLY A 37 -5.36 11.73 8.13
N LEU A 38 -5.29 12.56 7.09
CA LEU A 38 -5.60 13.98 7.19
C LEU A 38 -7.08 14.21 7.56
N ILE A 39 -8.00 13.48 6.93
CA ILE A 39 -9.44 13.65 7.16
C ILE A 39 -9.85 13.11 8.53
N PHE A 40 -9.32 11.95 8.96
CA PHE A 40 -9.83 11.25 10.13
C PHE A 40 -8.99 11.42 11.40
N ASP A 41 -7.66 11.50 11.30
CA ASP A 41 -6.81 11.69 12.49
C ASP A 41 -6.56 13.19 12.72
N VAL A 42 -6.04 13.90 11.72
CA VAL A 42 -5.67 15.31 11.92
C VAL A 42 -6.86 16.21 12.20
N ALA A 43 -7.95 16.07 11.43
CA ALA A 43 -9.11 16.95 11.59
C ALA A 43 -9.89 16.70 12.90
N PHE A 44 -9.77 15.50 13.49
CA PHE A 44 -10.55 15.11 14.67
C PHE A 44 -9.74 15.02 15.97
N THR A 45 -8.45 14.67 15.91
CA THR A 45 -7.60 14.45 17.10
C THR A 45 -6.39 15.37 17.17
N GLY A 46 -6.01 16.05 16.07
CA GLY A 46 -4.85 16.93 16.02
C GLY A 46 -3.49 16.20 16.04
N GLU A 47 -3.48 14.87 15.92
CA GLU A 47 -2.27 14.03 16.02
C GLU A 47 -1.46 13.94 14.71
N TRP A 48 -0.86 15.06 14.29
CA TRP A 48 -0.05 15.12 13.06
C TRP A 48 1.14 14.15 13.03
N GLY A 49 1.76 13.88 14.19
CA GLY A 49 2.93 12.99 14.29
C GLY A 49 2.61 11.55 13.88
N ARG A 50 1.41 11.08 14.20
CA ARG A 50 0.96 9.72 13.87
C ARG A 50 0.73 9.54 12.37
N VAL A 51 0.15 10.55 11.72
CA VAL A 51 -0.10 10.52 10.27
C VAL A 51 1.21 10.46 9.47
N LEU A 52 2.24 11.21 9.87
CA LEU A 52 3.54 11.20 9.19
C LEU A 52 4.26 9.85 9.34
N VAL A 53 4.22 9.24 10.53
CA VAL A 53 4.83 7.92 10.76
C VAL A 53 4.13 6.84 9.94
N ILE A 54 2.78 6.85 9.91
CA ILE A 54 2.00 5.93 9.08
C ILE A 54 2.30 6.17 7.60
N LEU A 55 2.42 7.42 7.15
CA LEU A 55 2.74 7.76 5.77
C LEU A 55 4.07 7.17 5.33
N VAL A 56 5.15 7.45 6.07
CA VAL A 56 6.50 7.00 5.72
C VAL A 56 6.58 5.47 5.78
N GLY A 57 6.03 4.87 6.84
CA GLY A 57 6.02 3.41 7.01
C GLY A 57 5.23 2.70 5.91
N ALA A 58 4.00 3.12 5.66
CA ALA A 58 3.12 2.47 4.70
C ALA A 58 3.57 2.68 3.25
N THR A 59 4.11 3.86 2.91
CA THR A 59 4.62 4.14 1.56
C THR A 59 5.90 3.36 1.30
N GLY A 60 6.81 3.25 2.27
CA GLY A 60 8.02 2.45 2.15
C GLY A 60 7.75 0.96 1.99
N LEU A 61 6.88 0.39 2.85
CA LEU A 61 6.50 -1.02 2.79
C LEU A 61 5.69 -1.36 1.53
N SER A 62 4.79 -0.48 1.09
CA SER A 62 4.06 -0.68 -0.17
C SER A 62 4.97 -0.59 -1.39
N LEU A 63 6.01 0.25 -1.37
CA LEU A 63 7.01 0.29 -2.44
C LEU A 63 7.80 -1.02 -2.53
N LEU A 64 8.27 -1.55 -1.40
CA LEU A 64 8.90 -2.87 -1.36
C LEU A 64 7.97 -3.96 -1.88
N PHE A 65 6.70 -3.96 -1.45
CA PHE A 65 5.69 -4.92 -1.88
C PHE A 65 5.46 -4.87 -3.40
N PHE A 66 5.11 -3.71 -3.95
CA PHE A 66 4.82 -3.59 -5.39
C PHE A 66 6.07 -3.84 -6.24
N TRP A 67 7.26 -3.47 -5.75
CA TRP A 67 8.52 -3.76 -6.44
C TRP A 67 8.80 -5.26 -6.50
N LEU A 68 8.69 -5.98 -5.37
CA LEU A 68 8.83 -7.43 -5.32
C LEU A 68 7.79 -8.13 -6.20
N LEU A 69 6.54 -7.65 -6.19
CA LEU A 69 5.46 -8.24 -6.98
C LEU A 69 5.71 -8.08 -8.50
N ASN A 70 6.32 -6.97 -8.91
CA ASN A 70 6.71 -6.72 -10.29
C ASN A 70 7.93 -7.55 -10.71
N GLU A 71 8.94 -7.68 -9.84
CA GLU A 71 10.16 -8.44 -10.14
C GLU A 71 9.87 -9.95 -10.23
N LEU A 72 8.98 -10.44 -9.36
CA LEU A 72 8.65 -11.86 -9.26
C LEU A 72 7.52 -12.30 -10.19
N GLU A 73 6.98 -11.40 -11.03
CA GLU A 73 5.84 -11.69 -11.92
C GLU A 73 6.05 -12.97 -12.77
N SER A 74 7.28 -13.20 -13.20
CA SER A 74 7.66 -14.37 -14.02
C SER A 74 7.97 -15.64 -13.23
N THR A 75 8.09 -15.56 -11.89
CA THR A 75 8.74 -16.62 -11.09
C THR A 75 7.77 -17.69 -10.57
N GLY A 76 6.48 -17.65 -10.91
CA GLY A 76 5.51 -18.67 -10.52
C GLY A 76 5.19 -18.63 -9.02
N TRP A 77 5.75 -19.55 -8.21
CA TRP A 77 5.37 -19.68 -6.79
C TRP A 77 5.76 -18.49 -5.88
N PRO A 78 6.92 -17.80 -6.05
CA PRO A 78 7.28 -16.66 -5.20
C PRO A 78 6.34 -15.49 -5.40
N TYR A 79 5.82 -15.30 -6.63
CA TYR A 79 4.84 -14.27 -6.93
C TYR A 79 3.60 -14.38 -6.03
N TRP A 80 3.01 -15.58 -5.99
CA TRP A 80 1.81 -15.84 -5.20
C TRP A 80 2.06 -15.68 -3.71
N LEU A 81 3.24 -16.08 -3.23
CA LEU A 81 3.62 -15.89 -1.83
C LEU A 81 3.73 -14.41 -1.49
N THR A 82 4.44 -13.62 -2.32
CA THR A 82 4.54 -12.17 -2.14
C THR A 82 3.16 -11.52 -2.20
N LEU A 83 2.29 -11.93 -3.12
CA LEU A 83 0.94 -11.40 -3.26
C LEU A 83 0.10 -11.64 -2.00
N VAL A 84 0.06 -12.87 -1.49
CA VAL A 84 -0.76 -13.21 -0.31
C VAL A 84 -0.18 -12.57 0.96
N VAL A 85 1.11 -12.77 1.21
CA VAL A 85 1.77 -12.29 2.44
C VAL A 85 1.84 -10.78 2.46
N GLY A 86 2.21 -10.16 1.35
CA GLY A 86 2.33 -8.70 1.24
C GLY A 86 0.97 -7.99 1.30
N SER A 87 -0.08 -8.55 0.68
CA SER A 87 -1.44 -8.00 0.81
C SER A 87 -1.95 -8.09 2.24
N ALA A 88 -1.72 -9.22 2.93
CA ALA A 88 -2.08 -9.38 4.33
C ALA A 88 -1.30 -8.42 5.23
N ALA A 89 0.01 -8.25 5.00
CA ALA A 89 0.84 -7.30 5.74
C ALA A 89 0.34 -5.86 5.58
N LEU A 90 0.02 -5.43 4.34
CA LEU A 90 -0.52 -4.09 4.07
C LEU A 90 -1.92 -3.87 4.66
N LEU A 91 -2.71 -4.93 4.81
CA LEU A 91 -4.04 -4.89 5.44
C LEU A 91 -3.99 -4.74 6.97
N VAL A 92 -2.99 -5.35 7.61
CA VAL A 92 -2.93 -5.50 9.08
C VAL A 92 -2.01 -4.46 9.73
N LEU A 93 -0.87 -4.14 9.11
CA LEU A 93 0.17 -3.30 9.75
C LEU A 93 -0.15 -1.81 9.73
N PHE A 94 -0.96 -1.36 8.79
CA PHE A 94 -1.31 0.04 8.60
C PHE A 94 -2.80 0.19 8.58
#